data_AF-A0A420HG65-F1
#
_entry.id   AF-A0A420HG65-F1
#
_cell.length_a   1.000
_cell.length_b   1.000
_cell.length_c   1.000
_cell.angle_alpha   90.00
_cell.angle_beta   90.00
_cell.angle_gamma   90.00
#
_symmetry.space_group_name_H-M   'P 1'
#
loop_
_entity.id
_entity.type
_entity.pdbx_description
1 polymer ?
#
loop_
_entity_poly.entity_id
_entity_poly.type
_entity_poly.pdbx_seq_one_letter_code
_entity_poly.pdbx_strand_id
1 'polypeptide(L)'
;MDNKPAGVIIARRSNLLCSNGGIELMPELCLRVTELLIDSDPKAIRCLLFVCKSLSALVRLHEKSVTKNVSKNYRNFMYVNGSEKVILSFQSELKNGELERYTFPWVSEMKFRNAIVRFLINHEITEMAGKIDGWPSLNICRKELQIKLDWFKTRALFLLYRLADCVAGLYTTKTVRNQQSRFLHSLSTKELAFIGVIVEVMGHNFFIITKRSVVKSSPFQSSLQDSIQLHSVTNVQARPISELNDNWIRETMCVFEDLIQRYGPYFAWAFLEVPKCGQNIPSQWARCKIREGLANMNAFELGYTMSYASLQSVVWRAFRQKQGCSSTNSWNIAKELVEKEMVECSNDEL
;
A
#
# COMPACT_ATOMS: atom_id res chain seq x y z
N MET A 1 -2.30 -40.17 -67.17
CA MET A 1 -2.30 -40.53 -65.74
C MET A 1 -1.06 -39.88 -65.15
N ASP A 2 -1.22 -38.73 -64.50
CA ASP A 2 -0.14 -38.07 -63.77
C ASP A 2 -0.68 -37.67 -62.40
N ASN A 3 -0.49 -38.55 -61.43
CA ASN A 3 -0.78 -38.28 -60.03
C ASN A 3 0.33 -37.39 -59.46
N LYS A 4 0.06 -36.08 -59.36
CA LYS A 4 0.84 -35.21 -58.48
C LYS A 4 0.59 -35.63 -57.03
N PRO A 5 1.63 -35.94 -56.23
CA PRO A 5 1.42 -36.15 -54.81
C PRO A 5 1.05 -34.81 -54.17
N ALA A 6 -0.05 -34.82 -53.43
CA ALA A 6 -0.47 -33.73 -52.57
C ALA A 6 0.70 -33.34 -51.67
N GLY A 7 1.14 -32.09 -51.78
CA GLY A 7 2.08 -31.51 -50.85
C GLY A 7 1.54 -31.68 -49.45
N VAL A 8 2.20 -32.52 -48.66
CA VAL A 8 2.05 -32.56 -47.21
C VAL A 8 2.33 -31.14 -46.74
N ILE A 9 1.28 -30.43 -46.33
CA ILE A 9 1.43 -29.20 -45.55
C ILE A 9 2.09 -29.68 -44.25
N ILE A 10 3.42 -29.61 -44.20
CA ILE A 10 4.16 -29.71 -42.95
C ILE A 10 3.68 -28.53 -42.13
N ALA A 11 2.66 -28.75 -41.32
CA ALA A 11 2.28 -27.84 -40.25
C ALA A 11 3.57 -27.54 -39.50
N ARG A 12 4.01 -26.28 -39.53
CA ARG A 12 5.19 -25.82 -38.79
C ARG A 12 5.02 -26.34 -37.35
N ARG A 13 5.84 -27.32 -36.96
CA ARG A 13 5.89 -27.78 -35.58
C ARG A 13 6.12 -26.55 -34.71
N SER A 14 5.17 -26.27 -33.83
CA SER A 14 5.42 -25.34 -32.75
C SER A 14 6.60 -25.93 -31.96
N ASN A 15 7.53 -25.09 -31.50
CA ASN A 15 8.61 -25.57 -30.64
C ASN A 15 8.20 -25.31 -29.19
N LEU A 16 7.06 -25.88 -28.75
CA LEU A 16 6.65 -25.82 -27.34
C LEU A 16 7.49 -26.79 -26.51
N LEU A 17 7.12 -26.98 -25.25
CA LEU A 17 7.85 -27.86 -24.34
C LEU A 17 7.78 -29.30 -24.85
N CYS A 18 8.93 -29.90 -25.19
CA CYS A 18 9.02 -31.26 -25.70
C CYS A 18 9.71 -32.18 -24.68
N SER A 19 9.21 -33.40 -24.58
CA SER A 19 9.91 -34.49 -23.89
C SER A 19 11.15 -34.94 -24.69
N ASN A 20 12.05 -35.68 -24.02
CA ASN A 20 13.21 -36.30 -24.67
C ASN A 20 12.82 -37.28 -25.80
N GLY A 21 11.59 -37.81 -25.78
CA GLY A 21 11.02 -38.66 -26.83
C GLY A 21 10.35 -37.88 -27.98
N GLY A 22 10.42 -36.55 -27.99
CA GLY A 22 9.85 -35.70 -29.04
C GLY A 22 8.34 -35.45 -28.91
N ILE A 23 7.69 -35.87 -27.83
CA ILE A 23 6.29 -35.54 -27.55
C ILE A 23 6.22 -34.09 -27.10
N GLU A 24 5.51 -33.27 -27.87
CA GLU A 24 5.25 -31.86 -27.58
C GLU A 24 4.03 -31.71 -26.66
N LEU A 25 4.15 -30.88 -25.63
CA LEU A 25 3.04 -30.52 -24.75
C LEU A 25 2.04 -29.64 -25.50
N MET A 26 0.75 -29.96 -25.33
CA MET A 26 -0.33 -29.16 -25.88
C MET A 26 -0.27 -27.71 -25.37
N PRO A 27 -0.66 -26.70 -26.18
CA PRO A 27 -0.69 -25.30 -25.77
C PRO A 27 -1.47 -25.07 -24.47
N GLU A 28 -2.60 -25.75 -24.28
CA GLU A 28 -3.46 -25.63 -23.10
C GLU A 28 -2.73 -26.09 -21.83
N LEU A 29 -1.94 -27.16 -21.92
CA LEU A 29 -1.12 -27.64 -20.80
C LEU A 29 0.02 -26.66 -20.51
N CYS A 30 0.65 -26.09 -21.53
CA CYS A 30 1.67 -25.05 -21.35
C CYS A 30 1.09 -23.81 -20.63
N LEU A 31 -0.11 -23.38 -21.01
CA LEU A 31 -0.82 -22.28 -20.35
C LEU A 31 -1.21 -22.63 -18.91
N ARG A 32 -1.64 -23.87 -18.64
CA ARG A 32 -1.96 -24.31 -17.28
C ARG A 32 -0.73 -24.36 -16.36
N VAL A 33 0.41 -24.83 -16.89
CA VAL A 33 1.70 -24.75 -16.18
C VAL A 33 2.07 -23.29 -15.90
N THR A 34 1.82 -22.39 -16.85
CA THR A 34 2.06 -20.96 -16.69
C THR A 34 1.17 -20.35 -15.59
N GLU A 35 -0.11 -20.69 -15.56
CA GLU A 35 -1.04 -20.28 -14.49
C GLU A 35 -0.54 -20.72 -13.12
N LEU A 36 -0.14 -21.99 -12.96
CA LEU A 36 0.40 -22.52 -11.72
C LEU A 36 1.71 -21.84 -11.31
N LEU A 37 2.61 -21.59 -12.27
CA LEU A 37 3.88 -20.91 -12.03
C LEU A 37 3.67 -19.49 -11.50
N ILE A 38 2.78 -18.71 -12.13
CA ILE A 38 2.45 -17.36 -11.67
C ILE A 38 1.72 -17.41 -10.33
N ASP A 39 0.97 -18.48 -10.09
CA ASP A 39 0.31 -18.65 -8.81
C ASP A 39 1.31 -18.92 -7.66
N SER A 40 2.38 -19.66 -7.91
CA SER A 40 3.44 -19.89 -6.92
C SER A 40 4.45 -18.74 -6.83
N ASP A 41 4.98 -18.29 -7.96
CA ASP A 41 6.02 -17.26 -8.06
C ASP A 41 5.84 -16.43 -9.36
N PRO A 42 5.16 -15.28 -9.29
CA PRO A 42 5.00 -14.38 -10.43
C PRO A 42 6.31 -13.92 -11.06
N LYS A 43 7.44 -13.91 -10.33
CA LYS A 43 8.73 -13.44 -10.86
C LYS A 43 9.36 -14.46 -11.81
N ALA A 44 9.09 -15.76 -11.59
CA ALA A 44 9.59 -16.85 -12.41
C ALA A 44 9.07 -16.82 -13.86
N ILE A 45 8.00 -16.05 -14.13
CA ILE A 45 7.49 -15.86 -15.50
C ILE A 45 8.55 -15.31 -16.44
N ARG A 46 9.47 -14.48 -15.94
CA ARG A 46 10.58 -13.93 -16.73
C ARG A 46 11.44 -15.06 -17.28
N CYS A 47 11.79 -16.02 -16.45
CA CYS A 47 12.57 -17.19 -16.85
C CYS A 47 11.81 -18.02 -17.89
N LEU A 48 10.51 -18.25 -17.69
CA LEU A 48 9.68 -19.01 -18.63
C LEU A 48 9.64 -18.37 -20.03
N LEU A 49 9.54 -17.04 -20.08
CA LEU A 49 9.53 -16.27 -21.33
C LEU A 49 10.85 -16.34 -22.11
N PHE A 50 11.95 -16.77 -21.47
CA PHE A 50 13.26 -16.98 -22.11
C PHE A 50 13.52 -18.42 -22.57
N VAL A 51 12.67 -19.38 -22.21
CA VAL A 51 12.90 -20.81 -22.54
C VAL A 51 12.90 -21.05 -24.05
N CYS A 52 11.85 -20.62 -24.77
CA CYS A 52 11.83 -20.68 -26.23
C CYS A 52 10.86 -19.64 -26.83
N LYS A 53 11.07 -19.29 -28.11
CA LYS A 53 10.27 -18.27 -28.82
C LYS A 53 8.80 -18.64 -28.94
N SER A 54 8.49 -19.91 -29.22
CA SER A 54 7.10 -20.39 -29.39
C SER A 54 6.32 -20.33 -28.09
N LEU A 55 6.90 -20.77 -26.97
CA LEU A 55 6.27 -20.66 -25.65
C LEU A 55 6.12 -19.20 -25.23
N SER A 56 7.14 -18.37 -25.45
CA SER A 56 7.08 -16.93 -25.16
C SER A 56 5.94 -16.25 -25.93
N ALA A 57 5.78 -16.56 -27.22
CA ALA A 57 4.70 -16.05 -28.04
C ALA A 57 3.33 -16.51 -27.53
N LEU A 58 3.18 -17.81 -27.20
CA LEU A 58 1.95 -18.37 -26.65
C LEU A 58 1.57 -17.69 -25.32
N VAL A 59 2.52 -17.61 -24.38
CA VAL A 59 2.30 -17.02 -23.06
C VAL A 59 1.94 -15.54 -23.15
N ARG A 60 2.62 -14.77 -24.01
CA ARG A 60 2.31 -13.34 -24.22
C ARG A 60 0.94 -13.14 -24.87
N LEU A 61 0.59 -13.96 -25.87
CA LEU A 61 -0.71 -13.90 -26.53
C LEU A 61 -1.86 -14.13 -25.54
N HIS A 62 -1.66 -15.03 -24.56
CA HIS A 62 -2.69 -15.41 -23.59
C HIS A 62 -2.51 -14.77 -22.20
N GLU A 63 -1.61 -13.78 -22.03
CA GLU A 63 -1.29 -13.18 -20.74
C GLU A 63 -2.54 -12.70 -19.99
N LYS A 64 -3.42 -11.96 -20.66
CA LYS A 64 -4.68 -11.47 -20.07
C LYS A 64 -5.61 -12.60 -19.62
N SER A 65 -5.66 -13.69 -20.38
CA SER A 65 -6.50 -14.86 -20.03
C SER A 65 -5.94 -15.60 -18.81
N VAL A 66 -4.64 -15.89 -18.84
CA VAL A 66 -3.90 -16.58 -17.76
C VAL A 66 -4.01 -15.79 -16.46
N THR A 67 -3.68 -14.50 -16.48
CA THR A 67 -3.70 -13.64 -15.28
C THR A 67 -5.11 -13.41 -14.76
N LYS A 68 -6.11 -13.28 -15.65
CA LYS A 68 -7.52 -13.23 -15.25
C LYS A 68 -7.94 -14.52 -14.55
N ASN A 69 -7.53 -15.69 -15.03
CA ASN A 69 -7.81 -16.95 -14.35
C ASN A 69 -7.13 -17.04 -12.99
N VAL A 70 -5.83 -16.72 -12.90
CA VAL A 70 -5.11 -16.67 -11.62
C VAL A 70 -5.80 -15.72 -10.64
N SER A 71 -6.25 -14.55 -11.10
CA SER A 71 -6.92 -13.56 -10.24
C SER A 71 -8.23 -14.07 -9.61
N LYS A 72 -8.93 -15.03 -10.23
CA LYS A 72 -10.17 -15.60 -9.67
C LYS A 72 -9.94 -16.36 -8.37
N ASN A 73 -8.72 -16.87 -8.16
CA ASN A 73 -8.33 -17.55 -6.91
C ASN A 73 -8.13 -16.56 -5.75
N TYR A 74 -8.09 -15.26 -6.02
CA TYR A 74 -7.83 -14.21 -5.03
C TYR A 74 -8.97 -13.20 -4.97
N ARG A 75 -10.01 -13.50 -4.17
CA ARG A 75 -11.12 -12.56 -3.91
C ARG A 75 -10.60 -11.18 -3.48
N ASN A 76 -9.50 -11.17 -2.71
CA ASN A 76 -8.91 -9.96 -2.16
C ASN A 76 -8.35 -9.01 -3.23
N PHE A 77 -8.01 -9.50 -4.44
CA PHE A 77 -7.54 -8.63 -5.52
C PHE A 77 -8.59 -7.62 -5.94
N MET A 78 -9.88 -7.96 -5.86
CA MET A 78 -10.97 -7.04 -6.20
C MET A 78 -10.94 -5.79 -5.32
N TYR A 79 -10.48 -5.92 -4.07
CA TYR A 79 -10.46 -4.81 -3.12
C TYR A 79 -9.16 -4.00 -3.19
N VAL A 80 -8.06 -4.54 -3.75
CA VAL A 80 -6.77 -3.82 -3.91
C VAL A 80 -6.67 -3.08 -5.26
N ASN A 81 -7.74 -2.40 -5.68
CA ASN A 81 -7.89 -1.80 -7.01
C ASN A 81 -7.98 -2.80 -8.17
N GLY A 82 -8.46 -4.01 -7.92
CA GLY A 82 -8.63 -5.01 -8.97
C GLY A 82 -9.58 -4.58 -10.08
N SER A 83 -10.43 -3.57 -9.88
CA SER A 83 -11.32 -3.01 -10.90
C SER A 83 -10.63 -2.00 -11.84
N GLU A 84 -9.60 -1.32 -11.36
CA GLU A 84 -8.95 -0.23 -12.10
C GLU A 84 -8.19 -0.75 -13.32
N LYS A 85 -8.21 0.00 -14.41
CA LYS A 85 -7.50 -0.37 -15.64
C LYS A 85 -5.99 -0.29 -15.46
N VAL A 86 -5.54 0.70 -14.69
CA VAL A 86 -4.13 1.00 -14.45
C VAL A 86 -3.95 1.30 -12.96
N ILE A 87 -2.87 0.77 -12.39
CA ILE A 87 -2.49 0.99 -10.98
C ILE A 87 -1.02 1.43 -10.89
N LEU A 88 -0.60 1.95 -9.74
CA LEU A 88 0.81 2.23 -9.46
C LEU A 88 1.58 0.94 -9.14
N SER A 89 2.79 0.80 -9.68
CA SER A 89 3.75 -0.22 -9.25
C SER A 89 4.61 0.31 -8.13
N PHE A 90 4.75 -0.47 -7.08
CA PHE A 90 5.70 -0.21 -5.99
C PHE A 90 6.89 -1.18 -6.02
N GLN A 91 6.84 -2.23 -6.84
CA GLN A 91 7.91 -3.24 -6.97
C GLN A 91 9.11 -2.82 -7.83
N SER A 92 8.99 -1.80 -8.67
CA SER A 92 10.03 -1.39 -9.62
C SER A 92 10.71 -0.08 -9.18
N GLU A 93 11.84 -0.19 -8.47
CA GLU A 93 12.85 0.88 -8.29
C GLU A 93 12.33 2.32 -8.19
N LEU A 94 11.29 2.56 -7.38
CA LEU A 94 10.82 3.90 -6.97
C LEU A 94 10.39 4.85 -8.10
N LYS A 95 10.25 4.35 -9.33
CA LYS A 95 9.55 5.07 -10.40
C LYS A 95 8.10 4.63 -10.34
N ASN A 96 7.17 5.58 -10.29
CA ASN A 96 5.72 5.35 -10.39
C ASN A 96 5.39 4.68 -11.73
N GLY A 97 5.66 3.37 -11.83
CA GLY A 97 5.40 2.58 -13.02
C GLY A 97 3.92 2.29 -13.07
N GLU A 98 3.27 2.58 -14.18
CA GLU A 98 1.88 2.22 -14.40
C GLU A 98 1.78 0.74 -14.80
N LEU A 99 0.89 -0.02 -14.16
CA LEU A 99 0.63 -1.42 -14.51
C LEU A 99 -0.78 -1.57 -15.05
N GLU A 100 -0.89 -2.09 -16.27
CA GLU A 100 -2.19 -2.47 -16.83
C GLU A 100 -2.72 -3.73 -16.14
N ARG A 101 -4.02 -3.73 -15.85
CA ARG A 101 -4.74 -4.87 -15.30
C ARG A 101 -4.58 -6.13 -16.17
N TYR A 102 -4.48 -7.28 -15.51
CA TYR A 102 -4.32 -8.60 -16.16
C TYR A 102 -3.01 -8.72 -16.96
N THR A 103 -1.94 -8.18 -16.39
CA THR A 103 -0.56 -8.45 -16.81
C THR A 103 0.19 -9.23 -15.73
N PHE A 104 1.27 -9.91 -16.06
CA PHE A 104 2.07 -10.64 -15.07
C PHE A 104 2.64 -9.71 -13.98
N PRO A 105 3.18 -8.52 -14.32
CA PRO A 105 3.58 -7.53 -13.31
C PRO A 105 2.42 -7.11 -12.40
N TRP A 106 1.20 -6.96 -12.94
CA TRP A 106 0.02 -6.64 -12.13
C TRP A 106 -0.30 -7.74 -11.11
N VAL A 107 -0.24 -9.02 -11.49
CA VAL A 107 -0.45 -10.13 -10.51
C VAL A 107 0.63 -10.11 -9.42
N SER A 108 1.89 -9.89 -9.80
CA SER A 108 3.00 -9.75 -8.86
C SER A 108 2.77 -8.61 -7.86
N GLU A 109 2.35 -7.45 -8.36
CA GLU A 109 2.02 -6.27 -7.56
C GLU A 109 0.86 -6.56 -6.60
N MET A 110 -0.24 -7.16 -7.06
CA MET A 110 -1.39 -7.51 -6.21
C MET A 110 -1.02 -8.47 -5.08
N LYS A 111 -0.18 -9.49 -5.35
CA LYS A 111 0.30 -10.40 -4.30
C LYS A 111 1.16 -9.69 -3.28
N PHE A 112 2.01 -8.77 -3.72
CA PHE A 112 2.87 -8.00 -2.83
C PHE A 112 2.10 -7.01 -1.97
N ARG A 113 1.13 -6.30 -2.53
CA ARG A 113 0.23 -5.45 -1.74
C ARG A 113 -0.56 -6.26 -0.71
N ASN A 114 -1.02 -7.46 -1.06
CA ASN A 114 -1.68 -8.35 -0.10
C ASN A 114 -0.72 -8.78 1.03
N ALA A 115 0.55 -9.07 0.71
CA ALA A 115 1.57 -9.35 1.72
C ALA A 115 1.82 -8.13 2.65
N ILE A 116 1.86 -6.91 2.10
CA ILE A 116 1.96 -5.67 2.87
C ILE A 116 0.77 -5.49 3.82
N VAL A 117 -0.45 -5.70 3.33
CA VAL A 117 -1.66 -5.59 4.14
C VAL A 117 -1.63 -6.58 5.30
N ARG A 118 -1.28 -7.84 5.04
CA ARG A 118 -1.12 -8.86 6.09
C ARG A 118 -0.04 -8.47 7.11
N PHE A 119 1.07 -7.89 6.67
CA PHE A 119 2.10 -7.39 7.58
C PHE A 119 1.54 -6.29 8.48
N LEU A 120 0.89 -5.27 7.90
CA LEU A 120 0.41 -4.11 8.64
C LEU A 120 -0.70 -4.44 9.63
N ILE A 121 -1.63 -5.34 9.27
CA ILE A 121 -2.73 -5.81 10.15
C ILE A 121 -2.18 -6.38 11.46
N ASN A 122 -1.07 -7.11 11.36
CA ASN A 122 -0.41 -7.78 12.49
C ASN A 122 0.67 -6.93 13.17
N HIS A 123 0.96 -5.74 12.64
CA HIS A 123 2.00 -4.86 13.17
C HIS A 123 1.42 -3.92 14.22
N GLU A 124 2.21 -3.56 15.22
CA GLU A 124 1.82 -2.61 16.29
C GLU A 124 1.43 -1.21 15.79
N ILE A 125 1.65 -0.90 14.50
CA ILE A 125 1.26 0.38 13.90
C ILE A 125 -0.26 0.45 13.70
N THR A 126 -0.93 -0.69 13.53
CA THR A 126 -2.39 -0.76 13.43
C THR A 126 -3.01 -1.38 14.68
N GLU A 127 -2.28 -1.44 15.80
CA GLU A 127 -2.82 -2.01 17.03
C GLU A 127 -4.00 -1.18 17.54
N MET A 128 -5.08 -1.88 17.87
CA MET A 128 -6.34 -1.30 18.37
C MET A 128 -6.88 -2.06 19.58
N ALA A 129 -6.38 -3.27 19.85
CA ALA A 129 -6.76 -4.08 20.99
C ALA A 129 -5.92 -3.68 22.21
N GLY A 130 -6.37 -2.65 22.94
CA GLY A 130 -5.71 -2.19 24.17
C GLY A 130 -6.66 -1.41 25.08
N LYS A 131 -6.30 -1.24 26.37
CA LYS A 131 -7.03 -0.41 27.34
C LYS A 131 -6.84 1.10 27.13
N ILE A 132 -6.00 1.47 26.17
CA ILE A 132 -5.59 2.85 25.94
C ILE A 132 -6.18 3.30 24.60
N ASP A 133 -6.89 4.41 24.71
CA ASP A 133 -7.49 5.25 23.68
C ASP A 133 -8.77 4.72 23.06
N GLY A 134 -9.71 5.66 22.88
CA GLY A 134 -11.08 5.43 22.45
C GLY A 134 -11.20 4.98 20.99
N TRP A 135 -10.36 4.05 20.54
CA TRP A 135 -10.46 3.36 19.26
C TRP A 135 -11.79 2.59 19.16
N PRO A 136 -12.27 2.35 17.93
CA PRO A 136 -13.38 1.43 17.69
C PRO A 136 -13.15 0.08 18.37
N SER A 137 -14.13 -0.35 19.17
CA SER A 137 -14.08 -1.63 19.86
C SER A 137 -15.49 -2.16 20.12
N LEU A 138 -15.63 -3.48 20.15
CA LEU A 138 -16.90 -4.16 20.41
C LEU A 138 -16.81 -4.92 21.73
N ASN A 139 -17.90 -4.92 22.49
CA ASN A 139 -18.01 -5.70 23.72
C ASN A 139 -18.32 -7.18 23.41
N ILE A 140 -17.36 -7.86 22.80
CA ILE A 140 -17.43 -9.27 22.38
C ILE A 140 -16.15 -10.00 22.79
N CYS A 141 -16.10 -11.32 22.56
CA CYS A 141 -14.92 -12.09 22.95
C CYS A 141 -13.67 -11.66 22.15
N ARG A 142 -12.48 -11.73 22.76
CA ARG A 142 -11.23 -11.22 22.16
C ARG A 142 -10.93 -11.80 20.78
N LYS A 143 -11.22 -13.09 20.57
CA LYS A 143 -10.99 -13.76 19.27
C LYS A 143 -11.89 -13.18 18.18
N GLU A 144 -13.16 -12.98 18.50
CA GLU A 144 -14.13 -12.40 17.57
C GLU A 144 -13.83 -10.93 17.30
N LEU A 145 -13.46 -10.16 18.34
CA LEU A 145 -13.02 -8.78 18.18
C LEU A 145 -11.82 -8.68 17.24
N GLN A 146 -10.82 -9.57 17.39
CA GLN A 146 -9.66 -9.57 16.49
C GLN A 146 -10.08 -9.81 15.03
N ILE A 147 -10.97 -10.76 14.78
CA ILE A 147 -11.50 -11.05 13.44
C ILE A 147 -12.17 -9.79 12.85
N LYS A 148 -13.04 -9.11 13.61
CA LYS A 148 -13.73 -7.89 13.17
C LYS A 148 -12.76 -6.73 12.92
N LEU A 149 -11.75 -6.58 13.79
CA LEU A 149 -10.70 -5.57 13.62
C LEU A 149 -9.85 -5.86 12.38
N ASP A 150 -9.48 -7.11 12.13
CA ASP A 150 -8.70 -7.50 10.95
C ASP A 150 -9.48 -7.22 9.66
N TRP A 151 -10.79 -7.47 9.65
CA TRP A 151 -11.67 -7.08 8.54
C TRP A 151 -11.67 -5.57 8.31
N PHE A 152 -11.87 -4.79 9.38
CA PHE A 152 -11.86 -3.32 9.31
C PHE A 152 -10.52 -2.81 8.76
N LYS A 153 -9.40 -3.24 9.34
CA LYS A 153 -8.05 -2.87 8.93
C LYS A 153 -7.81 -3.23 7.46
N THR A 154 -8.21 -4.43 7.05
CA THR A 154 -8.10 -4.88 5.65
C THR A 154 -8.82 -3.93 4.70
N ARG A 155 -10.10 -3.62 4.98
CA ARG A 155 -10.91 -2.73 4.13
C ARG A 155 -10.36 -1.31 4.10
N ALA A 156 -9.90 -0.78 5.24
CA ALA A 156 -9.33 0.56 5.33
C ALA A 156 -7.98 0.67 4.59
N LEU A 157 -7.09 -0.31 4.72
CA LEU A 157 -5.83 -0.37 3.98
C LEU A 157 -6.04 -0.49 2.47
N PHE A 158 -7.06 -1.24 2.04
CA PHE A 158 -7.45 -1.31 0.64
C PHE A 158 -7.96 0.04 0.11
N LEU A 159 -8.76 0.78 0.88
CA LEU A 159 -9.17 2.14 0.53
C LEU A 159 -7.96 3.09 0.37
N LEU A 160 -6.93 2.94 1.20
CA LEU A 160 -5.69 3.71 1.06
C LEU A 160 -4.93 3.37 -0.23
N TYR A 161 -4.92 2.12 -0.68
CA TYR A 161 -4.41 1.78 -2.01
C TYR A 161 -5.24 2.43 -3.13
N ARG A 162 -6.58 2.46 -3.00
CA ARG A 162 -7.46 3.15 -3.98
C ARG A 162 -7.15 4.64 -4.07
N LEU A 163 -6.91 5.28 -2.93
CA LEU A 163 -6.49 6.68 -2.87
C LEU A 163 -5.12 6.92 -3.51
N ALA A 164 -4.17 5.99 -3.35
CA ALA A 164 -2.86 6.09 -3.98
C ALA A 164 -2.95 5.87 -5.50
N ASP A 165 -3.72 4.87 -5.96
CA ASP A 165 -3.82 4.54 -7.38
C ASP A 165 -4.65 5.54 -8.19
N CYS A 166 -5.53 6.33 -7.54
CA CYS A 166 -6.35 7.30 -8.25
C CYS A 166 -5.55 8.38 -8.99
N VAL A 167 -4.23 8.49 -8.71
CA VAL A 167 -3.30 9.42 -9.36
C VAL A 167 -2.32 8.75 -10.32
N ALA A 168 -2.52 7.48 -10.66
CA ALA A 168 -1.73 6.81 -11.70
C ALA A 168 -1.77 7.63 -13.01
N GLY A 169 -0.61 7.84 -13.63
CA GLY A 169 -0.46 8.69 -14.82
C GLY A 169 -0.50 10.20 -14.60
N LEU A 170 -0.51 10.67 -13.35
CA LEU A 170 -0.39 12.08 -13.02
C LEU A 170 1.01 12.42 -12.51
N TYR A 171 1.59 13.49 -13.06
CA TYR A 171 2.98 13.85 -12.81
C TYR A 171 3.16 15.15 -12.00
N THR A 172 2.15 16.03 -11.98
CA THR A 172 2.26 17.31 -11.26
C THR A 172 1.62 17.22 -9.88
N THR A 173 2.23 17.85 -8.88
CA THR A 173 1.68 17.90 -7.51
C THR A 173 0.25 18.45 -7.50
N LYS A 174 -0.04 19.50 -8.29
CA LYS A 174 -1.39 20.09 -8.35
C LYS A 174 -2.43 19.11 -8.88
N THR A 175 -2.14 18.41 -9.98
CA THR A 175 -3.08 17.41 -10.54
C THR A 175 -3.26 16.23 -9.61
N VAL A 176 -2.19 15.74 -8.99
CA VAL A 176 -2.22 14.67 -7.98
C VAL A 176 -3.14 15.06 -6.81
N ARG A 177 -2.92 16.22 -6.20
CA ARG A 177 -3.71 16.69 -5.04
C ARG A 177 -5.18 16.93 -5.39
N ASN A 178 -5.45 17.51 -6.55
CA ASN A 178 -6.82 17.71 -7.02
C ASN A 178 -7.53 16.37 -7.21
N GLN A 179 -6.86 15.39 -7.80
CA GLN A 179 -7.45 14.08 -8.05
C GLN A 179 -7.68 13.30 -6.75
N GLN A 180 -6.74 13.31 -5.80
CA GLN A 180 -6.93 12.74 -4.46
C GLN A 180 -8.10 13.39 -3.72
N SER A 181 -8.21 14.72 -3.78
CA SER A 181 -9.34 15.43 -3.18
C SER A 181 -10.67 15.01 -3.82
N ARG A 182 -10.75 14.91 -5.15
CA ARG A 182 -11.96 14.44 -5.85
C ARG A 182 -12.33 13.01 -5.48
N PHE A 183 -11.35 12.12 -5.38
CA PHE A 183 -11.56 10.75 -4.92
C PHE A 183 -12.13 10.72 -3.49
N LEU A 184 -11.53 11.46 -2.54
CA LEU A 184 -12.06 11.53 -1.18
C LEU A 184 -13.49 12.07 -1.13
N HIS A 185 -13.83 13.07 -1.94
CA HIS A 185 -15.21 13.56 -2.01
C HIS A 185 -16.17 12.59 -2.70
N SER A 186 -15.71 11.61 -3.49
CA SER A 186 -16.57 10.60 -4.10
C SER A 186 -16.87 9.42 -3.17
N LEU A 187 -16.03 9.17 -2.16
CA LEU A 187 -16.22 8.09 -1.18
C LEU A 187 -17.48 8.26 -0.34
N SER A 188 -18.12 7.15 0.02
CA SER A 188 -19.24 7.15 0.98
C SER A 188 -18.80 7.62 2.37
N THR A 189 -19.75 8.00 3.22
CA THR A 189 -19.47 8.40 4.60
C THR A 189 -18.79 7.29 5.41
N LYS A 190 -19.16 6.02 5.15
CA LYS A 190 -18.54 4.83 5.74
C LYS A 190 -17.07 4.69 5.33
N GLU A 191 -16.78 4.78 4.03
CA GLU A 191 -15.40 4.71 3.52
C GLU A 191 -14.51 5.85 4.04
N LEU A 192 -15.08 7.06 4.16
CA LEU A 192 -14.37 8.20 4.77
C LEU A 192 -14.07 7.97 6.25
N ALA A 193 -15.01 7.41 7.02
CA ALA A 193 -14.77 7.01 8.40
C ALA A 193 -13.65 5.96 8.50
N PHE A 194 -13.63 4.98 7.58
CA PHE A 194 -12.62 3.93 7.58
C PHE A 194 -11.21 4.49 7.36
N ILE A 195 -11.04 5.34 6.34
CA ILE A 195 -9.75 6.00 6.07
C ILE A 195 -9.36 6.92 7.23
N GLY A 196 -10.29 7.75 7.71
CA GLY A 196 -10.03 8.69 8.80
C GLY A 196 -9.52 7.98 10.05
N VAL A 197 -10.26 6.96 10.50
CA VAL A 197 -9.94 6.21 11.71
C VAL A 197 -8.63 5.43 11.58
N ILE A 198 -8.39 4.69 10.48
CA ILE A 198 -7.16 3.90 10.37
C ILE A 198 -5.91 4.79 10.34
N VAL A 199 -5.99 5.97 9.71
CA VAL A 199 -4.86 6.89 9.63
C VAL A 199 -4.56 7.53 11.00
N GLU A 200 -5.57 7.91 11.77
CA GLU A 200 -5.38 8.39 13.16
C GLU A 200 -4.73 7.30 14.04
N VAL A 201 -5.20 6.05 13.93
CA VAL A 201 -4.62 4.91 14.66
C VAL A 201 -3.13 4.74 14.29
N MET A 202 -2.82 4.77 12.99
CA MET A 202 -1.44 4.63 12.51
C MET A 202 -0.55 5.80 12.94
N GLY A 203 -1.06 7.04 12.90
CA GLY A 203 -0.35 8.22 13.38
C GLY A 203 -0.08 8.15 14.89
N HIS A 204 -1.10 7.85 15.68
CA HIS A 204 -0.95 7.70 17.12
C HIS A 204 0.05 6.60 17.49
N ASN A 205 -0.06 5.42 16.88
CA ASN A 205 0.88 4.33 17.15
C ASN A 205 2.29 4.67 16.66
N PHE A 206 2.43 5.41 15.56
CA PHE A 206 3.72 5.95 15.12
C PHE A 206 4.36 6.83 16.20
N PHE A 207 3.57 7.73 16.81
CA PHE A 207 4.04 8.57 17.91
C PHE A 207 4.52 7.72 19.09
N ILE A 208 3.73 6.72 19.51
CA ILE A 208 4.09 5.81 20.62
C ILE A 208 5.38 5.02 20.31
N ILE A 209 5.49 4.44 19.12
CA ILE A 209 6.64 3.63 18.70
C ILE A 209 7.91 4.50 18.66
N THR A 210 7.80 5.70 18.07
CA THR A 210 8.91 6.64 17.94
C THR A 210 9.36 7.14 19.31
N LYS A 211 8.41 7.55 20.17
CA LYS A 211 8.71 7.99 21.54
C LYS A 211 9.40 6.90 22.37
N ARG A 212 8.91 5.65 22.30
CA ARG A 212 9.56 4.49 22.94
C ARG A 212 11.00 4.29 22.43
N SER A 213 11.23 4.49 21.14
CA SER A 213 12.56 4.32 20.53
C SER A 213 13.55 5.38 21.00
N VAL A 214 13.13 6.66 21.06
CA VAL A 214 14.01 7.75 21.53
C VAL A 214 14.37 7.60 23.01
N VAL A 215 13.41 7.17 23.84
CA VAL A 215 13.67 6.91 25.27
C VAL A 215 14.64 5.75 25.46
N LYS A 216 14.52 4.67 24.67
CA LYS A 216 15.43 3.51 24.72
C LYS A 216 16.86 3.83 24.29
N SER A 217 17.06 4.78 23.38
CA SER A 217 18.40 5.26 22.99
C SER A 217 19.05 6.21 24.00
N SER A 218 18.32 6.64 25.05
CA SER A 218 18.77 7.65 26.01
C SER A 218 19.43 7.18 27.32
N PRO A 219 19.52 5.89 27.76
CA PRO A 219 20.07 5.62 29.10
C PRO A 219 21.56 5.25 29.17
N PHE A 220 22.25 4.79 28.11
CA PHE A 220 23.67 4.40 28.21
C PHE A 220 24.43 4.57 26.88
N GLN A 221 25.64 5.13 26.97
CA GLN A 221 26.67 5.37 25.95
C GLN A 221 26.78 6.79 25.36
N SER A 222 27.56 7.58 26.11
CA SER A 222 28.70 8.37 25.65
C SER A 222 29.42 7.87 24.38
N SER A 223 29.99 8.86 23.66
CA SER A 223 31.03 8.79 22.62
C SER A 223 30.66 8.20 21.26
N LEU A 224 30.01 9.00 20.41
CA LEU A 224 30.61 9.60 19.20
C LEU A 224 29.51 10.49 18.60
N GLN A 225 29.57 11.78 18.92
CA GLN A 225 28.90 12.79 18.11
C GLN A 225 29.63 12.86 16.78
N ASP A 226 29.00 12.37 15.72
CA ASP A 226 29.26 12.87 14.38
C ASP A 226 27.94 13.01 13.62
N SER A 227 27.76 14.21 13.07
CA SER A 227 26.66 14.65 12.19
C SER A 227 25.29 15.01 12.82
N ILE A 228 25.29 15.91 13.81
CA ILE A 228 24.20 16.90 13.90
C ILE A 228 24.84 18.29 14.08
N GLN A 229 25.35 18.85 12.98
CA GLN A 229 25.49 20.29 12.86
C GLN A 229 24.35 20.79 11.98
N LEU A 230 23.27 21.23 12.63
CA LEU A 230 22.38 22.21 12.03
C LEU A 230 22.61 23.51 12.81
N HIS A 231 23.04 24.54 12.08
CA HIS A 231 23.44 25.82 12.62
C HIS A 231 22.37 26.45 13.52
N SER A 232 22.82 26.83 14.71
CA SER A 232 22.14 27.64 15.71
C SER A 232 22.18 29.12 15.35
N VAL A 233 21.01 29.75 15.28
CA VAL A 233 20.70 31.14 15.72
C VAL A 233 19.19 31.05 16.07
N THR A 234 18.67 31.22 17.27
CA THR A 234 18.84 32.30 18.25
C THR A 234 18.35 31.84 19.64
N ASN A 235 18.90 32.45 20.70
CA ASN A 235 18.48 32.38 22.10
C ASN A 235 16.96 32.30 22.33
N VAL A 236 16.47 31.15 22.82
CA VAL A 236 15.25 31.06 23.62
C VAL A 236 15.49 30.05 24.75
N GLN A 237 15.08 30.44 25.94
CA GLN A 237 15.14 29.69 27.20
C GLN A 237 15.00 28.18 27.05
N ALA A 238 15.85 27.44 27.77
CA ALA A 238 15.88 25.99 27.82
C ALA A 238 14.49 25.42 28.19
N ARG A 239 13.70 25.07 27.17
CA ARG A 239 12.58 24.14 27.33
C ARG A 239 13.14 22.78 27.74
N PRO A 240 12.46 22.03 28.62
CA PRO A 240 12.90 20.70 28.98
C PRO A 240 13.00 19.85 27.70
N ILE A 241 14.11 19.13 27.55
CA ILE A 241 14.46 18.30 26.37
C ILE A 241 13.32 17.34 25.97
N SER A 242 12.46 16.97 26.93
CA SER A 242 11.22 16.21 26.73
C SER A 242 10.20 16.88 25.80
N GLU A 243 10.00 18.20 25.90
CA GLU A 243 8.96 18.93 25.13
C GLU A 243 9.42 19.19 23.69
N LEU A 244 10.71 19.47 23.48
CA LEU A 244 11.30 19.63 22.16
C LEU A 244 11.24 18.33 21.34
N ASN A 245 11.40 17.19 22.01
CA ASN A 245 11.31 15.88 21.37
C ASN A 245 9.86 15.51 21.03
N ASP A 246 8.89 15.77 21.93
CA ASP A 246 7.48 15.46 21.67
C ASP A 246 6.91 16.29 20.50
N ASN A 247 7.29 17.57 20.36
CA ASN A 247 6.86 18.41 19.25
C ASN A 247 7.36 17.86 17.90
N TRP A 248 8.65 17.53 17.81
CA TRP A 248 9.22 16.94 16.60
C TRP A 248 8.56 15.60 16.22
N ILE A 249 8.26 14.74 17.21
CA ILE A 249 7.55 13.48 16.96
C ILE A 249 6.12 13.75 16.45
N ARG A 250 5.42 14.75 16.99
CA ARG A 250 4.07 15.15 16.52
C ARG A 250 4.09 15.70 15.10
N GLU A 251 5.04 16.56 14.78
CA GLU A 251 5.23 17.07 13.42
C GLU A 251 5.51 15.92 12.44
N THR A 252 6.39 15.00 12.83
CA THR A 252 6.71 13.81 12.04
C THR A 252 5.49 12.90 11.87
N MET A 253 4.66 12.76 12.90
CA MET A 253 3.38 12.03 12.85
C MET A 253 2.42 12.65 11.83
N CYS A 254 2.23 13.97 11.85
CA CYS A 254 1.39 14.66 10.87
C CYS A 254 1.87 14.44 9.42
N VAL A 255 3.19 14.47 9.22
CA VAL A 255 3.79 14.16 7.91
C VAL A 255 3.57 12.69 7.54
N PHE A 256 3.75 11.77 8.49
CA PHE A 256 3.55 10.33 8.29
C PHE A 256 2.12 10.01 7.86
N GLU A 257 1.11 10.57 8.52
CA GLU A 257 -0.31 10.40 8.16
C GLU A 257 -0.60 10.84 6.72
N ASP A 258 -0.15 12.04 6.34
CA ASP A 258 -0.36 12.55 4.99
C ASP A 258 0.42 11.72 3.94
N LEU A 259 1.61 11.20 4.27
CA LEU A 259 2.37 10.32 3.37
C LEU A 259 1.72 8.94 3.19
N ILE A 260 1.13 8.35 4.23
CA ILE A 260 0.33 7.13 4.11
C ILE A 260 -0.82 7.35 3.15
N GLN A 261 -1.51 8.47 3.25
CA GLN A 261 -2.63 8.77 2.36
C GLN A 261 -2.17 9.07 0.92
N ARG A 262 -0.98 9.64 0.74
CA ARG A 262 -0.44 9.92 -0.59
C ARG A 262 0.04 8.66 -1.32
N TYR A 263 0.76 7.79 -0.61
CA TYR A 263 1.48 6.65 -1.20
C TYR A 263 0.88 5.29 -0.81
N GLY A 264 -0.17 5.29 -0.01
CA GLY A 264 -0.87 4.09 0.45
C GLY A 264 -0.09 3.30 1.49
N PRO A 265 -0.56 2.06 1.79
CA PRO A 265 0.05 1.17 2.77
C PRO A 265 1.51 0.81 2.48
N TYR A 266 1.94 0.89 1.21
CA TYR A 266 3.33 0.67 0.83
C TYR A 266 4.29 1.58 1.59
N PHE A 267 3.93 2.85 1.80
CA PHE A 267 4.78 3.79 2.54
C PHE A 267 4.97 3.38 4.00
N ALA A 268 3.89 3.00 4.69
CA ALA A 268 3.98 2.53 6.07
C ALA A 268 4.87 1.28 6.17
N TRP A 269 4.66 0.29 5.29
CA TRP A 269 5.50 -0.90 5.25
C TRP A 269 6.97 -0.58 4.97
N ALA A 270 7.24 0.25 3.96
CA ALA A 270 8.60 0.63 3.59
C ALA A 270 9.32 1.36 4.75
N PHE A 271 8.59 2.17 5.53
CA PHE A 271 9.13 2.85 6.70
C PHE A 271 9.45 1.89 7.85
N LEU A 272 8.57 0.92 8.10
CA LEU A 272 8.65 0.00 9.24
C LEU A 272 9.56 -1.21 9.00
N GLU A 273 9.76 -1.61 7.74
CA GLU A 273 10.55 -2.79 7.43
C GLU A 273 12.04 -2.59 7.79
N VAL A 274 12.51 -3.39 8.75
CA VAL A 274 13.91 -3.36 9.19
C VAL A 274 14.82 -3.89 8.08
N PRO A 275 15.87 -3.15 7.68
CA PRO A 275 16.85 -3.63 6.71
C PRO A 275 17.46 -4.97 7.16
N LYS A 276 17.25 -6.04 6.38
CA LYS A 276 17.90 -7.33 6.66
C LYS A 276 19.37 -7.36 6.19
N CYS A 277 19.77 -6.50 5.24
CA CYS A 277 21.15 -6.28 4.78
C CYS A 277 21.33 -4.92 4.09
N GLY A 278 22.44 -4.23 4.38
CA GLY A 278 23.21 -3.23 3.62
C GLY A 278 22.55 -2.10 2.80
N GLN A 279 21.51 -2.35 2.02
CA GLN A 279 20.91 -1.41 1.08
C GLN A 279 19.39 -1.62 0.98
N ASN A 280 18.64 -1.27 2.03
CA ASN A 280 17.18 -1.35 1.98
C ASN A 280 16.59 -0.07 1.34
N ILE A 281 16.56 -0.05 0.00
CA ILE A 281 16.07 1.04 -0.86
C ILE A 281 14.67 1.54 -0.44
N PRO A 282 13.66 0.68 -0.17
CA PRO A 282 12.36 1.10 0.36
C PRO A 282 12.43 1.94 1.64
N SER A 283 13.19 1.50 2.64
CA SER A 283 13.31 2.21 3.92
C SER A 283 14.01 3.56 3.79
N GLN A 284 15.02 3.64 2.93
CA GLN A 284 15.72 4.88 2.64
C GLN A 284 14.78 5.87 1.95
N TRP A 285 14.00 5.41 0.96
CA TRP A 285 12.99 6.24 0.30
C TRP A 285 11.96 6.78 1.28
N ALA A 286 11.40 5.94 2.15
CA ALA A 286 10.40 6.37 3.12
C ALA A 286 10.96 7.44 4.08
N ARG A 287 12.19 7.26 4.56
CA ARG A 287 12.90 8.26 5.38
C ARG A 287 13.20 9.56 4.63
N CYS A 288 13.57 9.48 3.35
CA CYS A 288 13.70 10.66 2.49
C CYS A 288 12.36 11.41 2.38
N LYS A 289 11.25 10.69 2.19
CA LYS A 289 9.91 11.31 2.10
C LYS A 289 9.46 11.99 3.39
N ILE A 290 9.78 11.41 4.55
CA ILE A 290 9.56 12.09 5.84
C ILE A 290 10.37 13.39 5.91
N ARG A 291 11.67 13.36 5.58
CA ARG A 291 12.52 14.57 5.59
C ARG A 291 12.03 15.64 4.63
N GLU A 292 11.66 15.26 3.41
CA GLU A 292 11.05 16.17 2.43
C GLU A 292 9.74 16.76 2.97
N GLY A 293 8.89 15.96 3.62
CA GLY A 293 7.64 16.41 4.21
C GLY A 293 7.85 17.43 5.33
N LEU A 294 8.79 17.18 6.25
CA LEU A 294 9.17 18.10 7.31
C LEU A 294 9.74 19.41 6.75
N ALA A 295 10.62 19.34 5.74
CA ALA A 295 11.15 20.51 5.07
C ALA A 295 10.06 21.36 4.41
N ASN A 296 9.07 20.72 3.76
CA ASN A 296 7.92 21.41 3.17
C ASN A 296 7.02 22.07 4.22
N MET A 297 6.81 21.40 5.36
CA MET A 297 6.04 21.96 6.48
C MET A 297 6.73 23.19 7.05
N ASN A 298 8.04 23.12 7.33
CA ASN A 298 8.82 24.25 7.79
C ASN A 298 8.83 25.41 6.77
N ALA A 299 8.97 25.10 5.47
CA ALA A 299 8.92 26.11 4.41
C ALA A 299 7.54 26.80 4.31
N PHE A 300 6.46 26.10 4.65
CA PHE A 300 5.12 26.68 4.72
C PHE A 300 4.97 27.58 5.95
N GLU A 301 5.39 27.13 7.13
CA GLU A 301 5.31 27.92 8.36
C GLU A 301 6.12 29.20 8.30
N LEU A 302 7.26 29.17 7.60
CA LEU A 302 8.10 30.34 7.36
C LEU A 302 7.59 31.23 6.20
N GLY A 303 6.47 30.87 5.57
CA GLY A 303 5.85 31.65 4.49
C GLY A 303 6.58 31.58 3.14
N TYR A 304 7.55 30.68 2.99
CA TYR A 304 8.33 30.54 1.75
C TYR A 304 7.57 29.81 0.64
N THR A 305 6.58 28.99 0.98
CA THR A 305 5.81 28.21 0.01
C THR A 305 4.33 28.15 0.37
N MET A 306 3.46 28.10 -0.65
CA MET A 306 2.06 27.72 -0.46
C MET A 306 1.98 26.19 -0.31
N SER A 307 1.34 25.71 0.75
CA SER A 307 1.17 24.27 0.99
C SER A 307 -0.24 23.79 0.63
N TYR A 308 -0.36 22.48 0.39
CA TYR A 308 -1.66 21.82 0.30
C TYR A 308 -2.09 21.39 1.69
N ALA A 309 -3.37 21.58 2.04
CA ALA A 309 -3.95 21.00 3.25
C ALA A 309 -3.66 19.49 3.30
N SER A 310 -3.36 18.94 4.48
CA SER A 310 -3.12 17.50 4.65
C SER A 310 -4.32 16.70 4.12
N LEU A 311 -4.08 15.52 3.54
CA LEU A 311 -5.19 14.67 3.08
C LEU A 311 -6.08 14.29 4.26
N GLN A 312 -5.54 14.17 5.47
CA GLN A 312 -6.32 13.89 6.66
C GLN A 312 -7.32 15.02 6.96
N SER A 313 -6.91 16.27 6.79
CA SER A 313 -7.83 17.41 6.87
C SER A 313 -8.91 17.38 5.79
N VAL A 314 -8.58 16.89 4.58
CA VAL A 314 -9.54 16.73 3.48
C VAL A 314 -10.54 15.61 3.77
N VAL A 315 -10.08 14.46 4.29
CA VAL A 315 -10.92 13.34 4.74
C VAL A 315 -11.94 13.83 5.76
N TRP A 316 -11.49 14.48 6.83
CA TRP A 316 -12.37 14.98 7.88
C TRP A 316 -13.33 16.06 7.39
N ARG A 317 -12.89 16.94 6.48
CA ARG A 317 -13.78 17.93 5.87
C ARG A 317 -14.88 17.26 5.04
N ALA A 318 -14.52 16.32 4.16
CA ALA A 318 -15.46 15.60 3.32
C ALA A 318 -16.44 14.78 4.17
N PHE A 319 -15.94 14.12 5.23
CA PHE A 319 -16.78 13.37 6.17
C PHE A 319 -17.80 14.28 6.86
N ARG A 320 -17.36 15.40 7.42
CA ARG A 320 -18.26 16.36 8.11
C ARG A 320 -19.30 16.95 7.18
N GLN A 321 -18.93 17.29 5.95
CA GLN A 321 -19.86 17.80 4.95
C GLN A 321 -20.95 16.79 4.60
N LYS A 322 -20.62 15.50 4.51
CA LYS A 322 -21.59 14.45 4.20
C LYS A 322 -22.44 14.02 5.38
N GLN A 323 -21.85 13.96 6.57
CA GLN A 323 -22.53 13.53 7.79
C GLN A 323 -23.31 14.66 8.48
N GLY A 324 -22.99 15.92 8.18
CA GLY A 324 -23.63 17.08 8.81
C GLY A 324 -23.20 17.30 10.26
N CYS A 325 -21.98 16.91 10.63
CA CYS A 325 -21.49 16.99 12.02
C CYS A 325 -20.40 18.05 12.25
N SER A 326 -20.25 18.50 13.50
CA SER A 326 -19.21 19.45 13.92
C SER A 326 -17.82 18.79 13.99
N SER A 327 -16.77 19.61 14.14
CA SER A 327 -15.40 19.13 14.31
C SER A 327 -15.16 18.39 15.62
N THR A 328 -15.90 18.73 16.68
CA THR A 328 -15.76 18.10 18.00
C THR A 328 -16.34 16.69 18.01
N ASN A 329 -17.38 16.45 17.19
CA ASN A 329 -18.13 15.20 17.23
C ASN A 329 -17.72 14.24 16.10
N SER A 330 -16.95 14.69 15.11
CA SER A 330 -16.62 13.90 13.92
C SER A 330 -15.88 12.61 14.25
N TRP A 331 -15.01 12.62 15.26
CA TRP A 331 -14.30 11.41 15.71
C TRP A 331 -15.27 10.37 16.28
N ASN A 332 -16.10 10.75 17.25
CA ASN A 332 -17.03 9.84 17.91
C ASN A 332 -18.03 9.24 16.91
N ILE A 333 -18.55 10.06 16.00
CA ILE A 333 -19.48 9.58 14.98
C ILE A 333 -18.79 8.63 13.98
N ALA A 334 -17.57 8.95 13.55
CA ALA A 334 -16.80 8.06 12.67
C ALA A 334 -16.49 6.73 13.36
N LYS A 335 -16.14 6.77 14.65
CA LYS A 335 -15.92 5.59 15.48
C LYS A 335 -17.18 4.73 15.57
N GLU A 336 -18.32 5.31 15.94
CA GLU A 336 -19.60 4.60 16.03
C GLU A 336 -20.01 3.97 14.70
N LEU A 337 -19.75 4.66 13.58
CA LEU A 337 -19.96 4.10 12.24
C LEU A 337 -19.06 2.89 11.99
N VAL A 338 -17.77 2.95 12.32
CA VAL A 338 -16.86 1.81 12.17
C VAL A 338 -17.31 0.65 13.05
N GLU A 339 -17.70 0.90 14.30
CA GLU A 339 -18.24 -0.12 15.21
C GLU A 339 -19.50 -0.78 14.65
N LYS A 340 -20.41 0.01 14.10
CA LYS A 340 -21.61 -0.51 13.45
C LYS A 340 -21.27 -1.40 12.25
N GLU A 341 -20.36 -1.00 11.37
CA GLU A 341 -19.94 -1.84 10.24
C GLU A 341 -19.24 -3.12 10.70
N MET A 342 -18.46 -3.07 11.78
CA MET A 342 -17.85 -4.27 12.37
C MET A 342 -18.92 -5.24 12.88
N VAL A 343 -20.04 -4.76 13.43
CA VAL A 343 -21.17 -5.61 13.82
C VAL A 343 -21.83 -6.24 12.59
N GLU A 344 -22.12 -5.45 11.56
CA GLU A 344 -22.81 -5.87 10.34
C GLU A 344 -21.98 -6.80 9.43
N CYS A 345 -20.65 -6.80 9.56
CA CYS A 345 -19.76 -7.68 8.81
C CYS A 345 -20.11 -9.16 9.04
N SER A 346 -20.51 -9.87 7.98
CA SER A 346 -20.79 -11.31 8.05
C SER A 346 -19.49 -12.12 8.04
N ASN A 347 -19.46 -13.24 8.76
CA ASN A 347 -18.29 -14.14 8.80
C ASN A 347 -17.89 -14.70 7.41
N ASP A 348 -18.80 -14.62 6.42
CA ASP A 348 -18.56 -15.06 5.04
C ASP A 348 -17.78 -14.04 4.18
N GLU A 349 -17.61 -12.81 4.65
CA GLU A 349 -16.83 -11.74 3.97
C GLU A 349 -15.36 -11.64 4.43
N LEU A 350 -14.93 -12.55 5.30
CA LEU A 350 -13.61 -12.57 5.94
C LEU A 350 -12.56 -13.40 5.20
#